data_AF-A0AAJ5JJ79-F1
#
_entry.id   AF-A0AAJ5JJ79-F1
#
_cell.length_a   1.000
_cell.length_b   1.000
_cell.length_c   1.000
_cell.angle_alpha   90.00
_cell.angle_beta   90.00
_cell.angle_gamma   90.00
#
_symmetry.space_group_name_H-M   'P 1'
#
loop_
_entity.id
_entity.type
_entity.pdbx_description
1 polymer ?
#
loop_
_entity_poly.entity_id
_entity_poly.type
_entity_poly.pdbx_seq_one_letter_code
_entity_poly.pdbx_strand_id
1 'polypeptide(L)'
;MNPTVQVRIDIGGIDYIPHTFLYITDSNGRSYEYGFVPADGGIYGKGKVDQTGTVENPTHEYSVAGDTLQLTGDQYTSLMNIIGADTVNPPDYLLGPVLPNTSNCTTWALGVLDKLGVGDGPVTGGAGGGIYNPYQQFTNVVMRDFFRGLGWTTDNLQQEYHQAEDARSPLVLDLDGDGVETVGMDVGIHFDHDGNGFSELSGWAAPDDGILVWDKNNDGAIDTGNELFGNSSVLLDEQLAANGFWHCRNLTVTAAER
;
A
#
# COMPACT_ATOMS: atom_id res chain seq x y z
N MET A 1 9.70 16.50 29.48
CA MET A 1 10.02 16.38 28.05
C MET A 1 8.74 16.57 27.26
N ASN A 2 8.82 16.87 25.97
CA ASN A 2 7.61 16.83 25.14
C ASN A 2 7.19 15.36 24.96
N PRO A 3 5.89 15.04 25.03
CA PRO A 3 5.42 13.69 24.76
C PRO A 3 5.73 13.30 23.32
N THR A 4 5.93 12.01 23.08
CA THR A 4 6.24 11.50 21.73
C THR A 4 5.37 10.31 21.38
N VAL A 5 5.20 10.07 20.08
CA VAL A 5 4.60 8.85 19.55
C VAL A 5 5.43 8.31 18.40
N GLN A 6 5.49 6.98 18.30
CA GLN A 6 6.18 6.26 17.25
C GLN A 6 5.31 5.08 16.82
N VAL A 7 5.10 4.91 15.51
CA VAL A 7 4.47 3.70 14.96
C VAL A 7 5.52 2.59 14.94
N ARG A 8 5.17 1.42 15.47
CA ARG A 8 6.00 0.21 15.42
C ARG A 8 5.25 -0.91 14.75
N ILE A 9 6.00 -1.73 14.02
CA ILE A 9 5.46 -2.82 13.22
C ILE A 9 6.26 -4.07 13.53
N ASP A 10 5.54 -5.12 13.88
CA ASP A 10 6.05 -6.48 13.93
C ASP A 10 5.51 -7.26 12.73
N ILE A 11 6.40 -7.84 11.92
CA ILE A 11 6.03 -8.70 10.78
C ILE A 11 6.50 -10.14 10.95
N GLY A 12 6.89 -10.56 12.15
CA GLY A 12 7.47 -11.89 12.32
C GLY A 12 7.84 -12.30 13.74
N GLY A 13 7.19 -11.73 14.76
CA GLY A 13 7.34 -12.14 16.15
C GLY A 13 6.85 -13.58 16.43
N ILE A 14 6.93 -13.95 17.71
CA ILE A 14 6.68 -15.30 18.26
C ILE A 14 5.29 -15.86 17.86
N ASP A 15 4.35 -15.01 17.48
CA ASP A 15 2.96 -15.35 17.15
C ASP A 15 2.64 -15.38 15.63
N TYR A 16 3.61 -15.08 14.75
CA TYR A 16 3.49 -15.09 13.27
C TYR A 16 2.35 -14.21 12.69
N ILE A 17 1.71 -13.39 13.52
CA ILE A 17 0.65 -12.47 13.09
C ILE A 17 1.29 -11.08 13.07
N PRO A 18 1.24 -10.38 11.93
CA PRO A 18 1.84 -9.07 11.87
C PRO A 18 0.98 -8.04 12.61
N HIS A 19 1.62 -7.18 13.39
CA HIS A 19 0.97 -6.22 14.27
C HIS A 19 1.54 -4.81 14.09
N THR A 20 0.66 -3.81 14.08
CA THR A 20 1.01 -2.39 14.15
C THR A 20 0.56 -1.84 15.51
N PHE A 21 1.43 -1.10 16.19
CA PHE A 21 1.13 -0.49 17.48
C PHE A 21 1.77 0.89 17.63
N LEU A 22 1.21 1.67 18.54
CA LEU A 22 1.68 3.01 18.90
C LEU A 22 2.53 2.93 20.17
N TYR A 23 3.81 3.28 20.06
CA TYR A 23 4.70 3.48 21.19
C TYR A 23 4.65 4.96 21.61
N ILE A 24 4.12 5.22 22.79
CA ILE A 24 3.87 6.58 23.30
C ILE A 24 4.74 6.82 24.52
N THR A 25 5.46 7.93 24.56
CA THR A 25 6.22 8.37 25.75
C THR A 25 5.59 9.66 26.30
N ASP A 26 5.24 9.66 27.58
CA ASP A 26 4.67 10.82 28.27
C ASP A 26 5.73 11.88 28.61
N SER A 27 5.28 13.02 29.14
CA SER A 27 6.17 14.13 29.52
C SER A 27 7.12 13.81 30.68
N ASN A 28 6.84 12.74 31.45
CA ASN A 28 7.65 12.22 32.54
C ASN A 28 8.64 11.14 32.09
N GLY A 29 8.64 10.77 30.81
CA GLY A 29 9.50 9.72 30.24
C GLY A 29 8.96 8.30 30.43
N ARG A 30 7.70 8.12 30.86
CA ARG A 30 7.06 6.80 30.92
C ARG A 30 6.55 6.44 29.54
N SER A 31 6.76 5.19 29.14
CA SER A 31 6.33 4.72 27.82
C SER A 31 5.28 3.64 27.91
N TYR A 32 4.40 3.63 26.92
CA TYR A 32 3.25 2.74 26.81
C TYR A 32 3.11 2.29 25.37
N GLU A 33 2.67 1.04 25.17
CA GLU A 33 2.35 0.51 23.85
C GLU A 33 0.86 0.27 23.74
N TYR A 34 0.26 0.71 22.65
CA TYR A 34 -1.15 0.50 22.35
C TYR A 34 -1.31 -0.14 20.99
N GLY A 35 -1.94 -1.32 20.96
CA GLY A 35 -2.28 -2.06 19.75
C GLY A 35 -3.78 -2.29 19.63
N PHE A 36 -4.23 -2.66 18.44
CA PHE A 36 -5.62 -3.03 18.20
C PHE A 36 -5.71 -4.48 17.71
N VAL A 37 -6.46 -5.29 18.43
CA VAL A 37 -6.52 -6.75 18.28
C VAL A 37 -7.97 -7.24 18.32
N PRO A 38 -8.28 -8.44 17.84
CA PRO A 38 -9.59 -9.06 18.07
C PRO A 38 -9.71 -9.47 19.55
N ALA A 39 -10.84 -9.15 20.18
CA ALA A 39 -11.09 -9.41 21.60
C ALA A 39 -11.03 -10.90 21.97
N ASP A 40 -11.54 -11.77 21.09
CA ASP A 40 -11.64 -13.21 21.31
C ASP A 40 -10.59 -14.01 20.50
N GLY A 41 -9.57 -13.34 19.94
CA GLY A 41 -8.62 -13.93 19.00
C GLY A 41 -9.22 -14.14 17.60
N GLY A 42 -8.42 -14.73 16.69
CA GLY A 42 -8.82 -14.96 15.29
C GLY A 42 -8.52 -13.77 14.37
N ILE A 43 -9.28 -13.66 13.27
CA ILE A 43 -9.03 -12.65 12.21
C ILE A 43 -10.20 -11.67 12.01
N TYR A 44 -11.29 -11.82 12.76
CA TYR A 44 -12.45 -10.93 12.74
C TYR A 44 -13.18 -10.98 14.08
N GLY A 45 -13.98 -9.97 14.42
CA GLY A 45 -14.83 -9.98 15.61
C GLY A 45 -14.94 -8.62 16.27
N LYS A 46 -15.23 -8.59 17.57
CA LYS A 46 -15.15 -7.34 18.35
C LYS A 46 -13.69 -6.93 18.44
N GLY A 47 -13.41 -5.66 18.15
CA GLY A 47 -12.08 -5.11 18.39
C GLY A 47 -11.82 -4.89 19.87
N LYS A 48 -10.55 -4.77 20.20
CA LYS A 48 -10.06 -4.43 21.54
C LYS A 48 -8.78 -3.62 21.39
N VAL A 49 -8.72 -2.49 22.09
CA VAL A 49 -7.44 -1.80 22.32
C VAL A 49 -6.71 -2.57 23.42
N ASP A 50 -5.51 -3.05 23.10
CA ASP A 50 -4.64 -3.71 24.06
C ASP A 50 -3.50 -2.78 24.45
N GLN A 51 -3.19 -2.73 25.75
CA GLN A 51 -2.10 -1.94 26.29
C GLN A 51 -0.98 -2.87 26.77
N THR A 52 0.19 -2.72 26.18
CA THR A 52 1.43 -3.43 26.53
C THR A 52 2.49 -2.41 26.99
N GLY A 53 3.66 -2.88 27.42
CA GLY A 53 4.71 -2.04 28.01
C GLY A 53 4.45 -1.59 29.45
N THR A 54 3.59 -2.29 30.19
CA THR A 54 3.41 -2.15 31.64
C THR A 54 4.24 -3.20 32.39
N VAL A 55 4.38 -3.07 33.71
CA VAL A 55 5.08 -4.08 34.54
C VAL A 55 4.38 -5.44 34.46
N GLU A 56 3.05 -5.44 34.26
CA GLU A 56 2.21 -6.63 34.18
C GLU A 56 2.13 -7.19 32.76
N ASN A 57 2.39 -6.36 31.74
CA ASN A 57 2.34 -6.73 30.33
C ASN A 57 3.55 -6.11 29.60
N PRO A 58 4.67 -6.83 29.43
CA PRO A 58 5.91 -6.28 28.87
C PRO A 58 5.76 -5.78 27.43
N THR A 59 6.72 -5.00 26.96
CA THR A 59 6.72 -4.47 25.58
C THR A 59 6.86 -5.59 24.55
N HIS A 60 6.19 -5.45 23.41
CA HIS A 60 6.33 -6.39 22.31
C HIS A 60 7.64 -6.19 21.54
N GLU A 61 8.19 -7.28 20.98
CA GLU A 61 9.23 -7.16 19.95
C GLU A 61 8.64 -6.48 18.72
N TYR A 62 9.48 -5.76 17.97
CA TYR A 62 9.09 -5.14 16.71
C TYR A 62 10.18 -5.35 15.67
N SER A 63 9.77 -5.45 14.41
CA SER A 63 10.67 -5.61 13.28
C SER A 63 11.20 -4.25 12.79
N VAL A 64 10.35 -3.23 12.79
CA VAL A 64 10.72 -1.86 12.38
C VAL A 64 9.94 -0.82 13.17
N ALA A 65 10.54 0.35 13.35
CA ALA A 65 9.90 1.51 13.97
C ALA A 65 9.98 2.72 13.05
N GLY A 66 8.90 3.48 12.97
CA GLY A 66 8.85 4.74 12.24
C GLY A 66 9.55 5.88 12.98
N ASP A 67 9.38 7.10 12.45
CA ASP A 67 9.90 8.30 13.09
C ASP A 67 9.28 8.50 14.48
N THR A 68 10.09 9.07 15.39
CA THR A 68 9.57 9.55 16.68
C THR A 68 9.01 10.95 16.47
N LEU A 69 7.69 11.08 16.54
CA LEU A 69 6.97 12.34 16.41
C LEU A 69 6.85 13.03 17.77
N GLN A 70 7.23 14.30 17.83
CA GLN A 70 7.02 15.15 19.00
C GLN A 70 5.58 15.66 19.00
N LEU A 71 4.90 15.51 20.13
CA LEU A 71 3.51 15.94 20.31
C LEU A 71 3.45 17.21 21.16
N THR A 72 2.51 18.09 20.82
CA THR A 72 2.08 19.14 21.75
C THR A 72 1.29 18.54 22.91
N GLY A 73 1.09 19.32 23.99
CA GLY A 73 0.25 18.90 25.11
C GLY A 73 -1.17 18.55 24.67
N ASP A 74 -1.77 19.37 23.80
CA ASP A 74 -3.12 19.17 23.27
C ASP A 74 -3.22 17.93 22.36
N GLN A 75 -2.21 17.70 21.52
CA GLN A 75 -2.14 16.49 20.69
C GLN A 75 -2.02 15.23 21.55
N TYR A 76 -1.20 15.26 22.60
CA TYR A 76 -1.09 14.14 23.53
C TYR A 76 -2.41 13.89 24.28
N THR A 77 -3.07 14.93 24.79
CA THR A 77 -4.37 14.78 25.44
C THR A 77 -5.41 14.21 24.47
N SER A 78 -5.42 14.68 23.22
CA SER A 78 -6.35 14.18 22.20
C SER A 78 -6.06 12.71 21.85
N LEU A 79 -4.78 12.33 21.73
CA LEU A 79 -4.34 10.96 21.49
C LEU A 79 -4.88 10.02 22.56
N MET A 80 -4.65 10.37 23.82
CA MET A 80 -5.11 9.56 24.95
C MET A 80 -6.63 9.51 25.06
N ASN A 81 -7.34 10.57 24.69
CA ASN A 81 -8.81 10.57 24.65
C ASN A 81 -9.36 9.65 23.56
N ILE A 82 -8.76 9.63 22.37
CA ILE A 82 -9.17 8.72 21.28
C ILE A 82 -8.93 7.26 21.71
N ILE A 83 -7.73 6.95 22.20
CA ILE A 83 -7.40 5.61 22.70
C ILE A 83 -8.36 5.19 23.83
N GLY A 84 -8.64 6.09 24.76
CA GLY A 84 -9.59 5.86 25.85
C GLY A 84 -11.02 5.60 25.36
N ALA A 85 -11.50 6.34 24.36
CA ALA A 85 -12.81 6.12 23.76
C ALA A 85 -12.88 4.76 23.06
N ASP A 86 -11.86 4.41 22.28
CA ASP A 86 -11.79 3.13 21.56
C ASP A 86 -11.57 1.94 22.51
N THR A 87 -11.03 2.17 23.72
CA THR A 87 -10.96 1.14 24.77
C THR A 87 -12.35 0.79 25.31
N VAL A 88 -13.26 1.77 25.36
CA VAL A 88 -14.63 1.59 25.86
C VAL A 88 -15.58 1.09 24.77
N ASN A 89 -15.46 1.65 23.57
CA ASN A 89 -16.32 1.32 22.43
C ASN A 89 -15.48 1.14 21.15
N PRO A 90 -14.73 0.03 21.04
CA PRO A 90 -13.88 -0.23 19.89
C PRO A 90 -14.69 -0.49 18.62
N PRO A 91 -14.16 -0.14 17.43
CA PRO A 91 -14.71 -0.65 16.17
C PRO A 91 -14.59 -2.18 16.10
N ASP A 92 -15.25 -2.80 15.13
CA ASP A 92 -15.09 -4.25 14.93
C ASP A 92 -13.71 -4.54 14.30
N TYR A 93 -13.07 -5.63 14.72
CA TYR A 93 -11.81 -6.08 14.15
C TYR A 93 -12.05 -6.86 12.86
N LEU A 94 -11.27 -6.59 11.82
CA LEU A 94 -11.27 -7.36 10.57
C LEU A 94 -9.90 -7.32 9.89
N LEU A 95 -9.22 -8.47 9.83
CA LEU A 95 -8.00 -8.66 9.04
C LEU A 95 -8.41 -8.94 7.58
N GLY A 96 -8.57 -7.89 6.78
CA GLY A 96 -9.04 -7.98 5.41
C GLY A 96 -9.58 -6.65 4.88
N PRO A 97 -10.46 -6.65 3.85
CA PRO A 97 -11.12 -5.44 3.34
C PRO A 97 -11.73 -4.66 4.49
N VAL A 98 -11.24 -3.44 4.71
CA VAL A 98 -11.80 -2.56 5.73
C VAL A 98 -13.19 -2.15 5.26
N LEU A 99 -14.19 -2.77 5.87
CA LEU A 99 -15.59 -2.44 5.71
C LEU A 99 -15.93 -1.25 6.62
N PRO A 100 -17.05 -0.54 6.37
CA PRO A 100 -17.52 0.51 7.25
C PRO A 100 -17.57 0.04 8.70
N ASN A 101 -17.04 0.85 9.62
CA ASN A 101 -16.97 0.57 11.06
C ASN A 101 -16.13 -0.65 11.47
N THR A 102 -15.23 -1.12 10.60
CA THR A 102 -14.19 -2.11 10.94
C THR A 102 -12.81 -1.48 10.96
N SER A 103 -11.85 -2.11 11.65
CA SER A 103 -10.45 -1.72 11.64
C SER A 103 -9.55 -2.93 11.88
N ASN A 104 -8.31 -2.86 11.39
CA ASN A 104 -7.23 -3.74 11.79
C ASN A 104 -6.17 -2.94 12.56
N CYS A 105 -5.13 -3.61 13.07
CA CYS A 105 -4.05 -2.99 13.84
C CYS A 105 -3.41 -1.79 13.11
N THR A 106 -3.21 -1.92 11.80
CA THR A 106 -2.67 -0.90 10.90
C THR A 106 -3.61 0.29 10.74
N THR A 107 -4.87 0.07 10.34
CA THR A 107 -5.81 1.17 10.06
C THR A 107 -6.23 1.90 11.32
N TRP A 108 -6.29 1.19 12.45
CA TRP A 108 -6.56 1.80 13.75
C TRP A 108 -5.41 2.73 14.14
N ALA A 109 -4.17 2.24 14.19
CA ALA A 109 -3.02 3.02 14.64
C ALA A 109 -2.82 4.29 13.78
N LEU A 110 -2.94 4.15 12.46
CA LEU A 110 -2.83 5.28 11.54
C LEU A 110 -4.03 6.23 11.62
N GLY A 111 -5.25 5.70 11.75
CA GLY A 111 -6.44 6.52 11.90
C GLY A 111 -6.44 7.35 13.19
N VAL A 112 -5.80 6.86 14.25
CA VAL A 112 -5.56 7.64 15.48
C VAL A 112 -4.64 8.82 15.19
N LEU A 113 -3.54 8.63 14.47
CA LEU A 113 -2.59 9.71 14.12
C LEU A 113 -3.18 10.73 13.14
N ASP A 114 -3.97 10.27 12.17
CA ASP A 114 -4.69 11.11 11.21
C ASP A 114 -5.65 12.09 11.92
N LYS A 115 -6.44 11.58 12.89
CA LYS A 115 -7.32 12.41 13.73
C LYS A 115 -6.59 13.49 14.54
N LEU A 116 -5.28 13.31 14.77
CA LEU A 116 -4.44 14.26 15.50
C LEU A 116 -3.74 15.28 14.59
N GLY A 117 -3.80 15.08 13.27
CA GLY A 117 -3.06 15.87 12.30
C GLY A 117 -1.54 15.76 12.47
N VAL A 118 -1.06 14.61 12.97
CA VAL A 118 0.39 14.34 13.12
C VAL A 118 0.81 13.19 12.21
N GLY A 119 1.78 13.48 11.33
CA GLY A 119 2.17 12.60 10.24
C GLY A 119 1.81 13.24 8.89
N ASP A 120 2.74 13.20 7.93
CA ASP A 120 2.50 13.71 6.59
C ASP A 120 1.26 13.03 6.01
N GLY A 121 0.21 13.81 5.71
CA GLY A 121 -0.91 13.29 4.92
C GLY A 121 -0.41 12.84 3.53
N PRO A 122 -0.95 11.78 2.91
CA PRO A 122 -2.26 11.18 3.15
C PRO A 122 -2.14 9.70 3.52
N VAL A 123 -2.32 9.37 4.80
CA VAL A 123 -2.51 7.96 5.18
C VAL A 123 -3.92 7.45 4.80
N THR A 124 -4.75 8.35 4.28
CA THR A 124 -6.11 8.15 3.77
C THR A 124 -6.22 8.29 2.24
N GLY A 125 -5.12 8.35 1.49
CA GLY A 125 -5.13 8.66 0.06
C GLY A 125 -4.08 7.90 -0.76
N GLY A 126 -4.28 6.59 -0.91
CA GLY A 126 -3.71 5.80 -2.01
C GLY A 126 -4.88 5.25 -2.81
N ALA A 127 -4.84 5.43 -4.12
CA ALA A 127 -5.94 5.18 -5.05
C ALA A 127 -6.73 3.88 -4.75
N GLY A 128 -8.03 4.02 -4.48
CA GLY A 128 -9.00 2.93 -4.57
C GLY A 128 -9.02 1.90 -3.44
N GLY A 129 -9.62 2.24 -2.29
CA GLY A 129 -10.32 1.25 -1.43
C GLY A 129 -9.54 -0.01 -1.03
N GLY A 130 -8.21 0.05 -0.98
CA GLY A 130 -7.32 -1.08 -0.76
C GLY A 130 -7.13 -1.44 0.71
N ILE A 131 -6.98 -2.72 0.99
CA ILE A 131 -6.69 -3.30 2.30
C ILE A 131 -5.31 -2.83 2.77
N TYR A 132 -5.25 -1.80 3.63
CA TYR A 132 -4.00 -1.46 4.32
C TYR A 132 -3.69 -2.54 5.35
N ASN A 133 -2.54 -3.22 5.18
CA ASN A 133 -2.07 -4.26 6.09
C ASN A 133 -0.63 -3.96 6.59
N PRO A 134 -0.19 -4.60 7.69
CA PRO A 134 1.11 -4.30 8.29
C PRO A 134 2.33 -4.60 7.40
N TYR A 135 2.23 -5.54 6.45
CA TYR A 135 3.34 -5.82 5.53
C TYR A 135 3.60 -4.64 4.59
N GLN A 136 2.54 -4.03 4.05
CA GLN A 136 2.67 -2.82 3.23
C GLN A 136 3.23 -1.65 4.03
N GLN A 137 2.83 -1.49 5.29
CA GLN A 137 3.43 -0.48 6.16
C GLN A 137 4.92 -0.75 6.41
N PHE A 138 5.29 -2.01 6.68
CA PHE A 138 6.67 -2.41 6.90
C PHE A 138 7.53 -2.07 5.67
N THR A 139 7.08 -2.45 4.47
CA THR A 139 7.80 -2.12 3.23
C THR A 139 7.93 -0.61 3.05
N ASN A 140 6.88 0.16 3.34
CA ASN A 140 6.91 1.62 3.21
C ASN A 140 7.89 2.28 4.18
N VAL A 141 7.93 1.84 5.44
CA VAL A 141 8.88 2.35 6.44
C VAL A 141 10.32 2.02 6.01
N VAL A 142 10.60 0.77 5.64
CA VAL A 142 11.93 0.34 5.23
C VAL A 142 12.40 1.07 3.97
N MET A 143 11.54 1.19 2.95
CA MET A 143 11.87 1.90 1.72
C MET A 143 12.11 3.40 1.99
N ARG A 144 11.25 4.04 2.79
CA ARG A 144 11.45 5.44 3.18
C ARG A 144 12.79 5.65 3.87
N ASP A 145 13.13 4.79 4.83
CA ASP A 145 14.37 4.92 5.59
C ASP A 145 15.61 4.65 4.71
N PHE A 146 15.52 3.69 3.79
CA PHE A 146 16.53 3.45 2.75
C PHE A 146 16.78 4.71 1.91
N PHE A 147 15.72 5.30 1.36
CA PHE A 147 15.83 6.49 0.51
C PHE A 147 16.30 7.73 1.28
N ARG A 148 15.87 7.92 2.54
CA ARG A 148 16.45 8.94 3.43
C ARG A 148 17.94 8.72 3.65
N GLY A 149 18.37 7.47 3.80
CA GLY A 149 19.78 7.10 3.89
C GLY A 149 20.59 7.49 2.64
N LEU A 150 19.94 7.56 1.49
CA LEU A 150 20.50 8.05 0.23
C LEU A 150 20.34 9.57 0.03
N GLY A 151 19.77 10.28 1.01
CA GLY A 151 19.55 11.73 0.94
C GLY A 151 18.36 12.15 0.08
N TRP A 152 17.49 11.22 -0.30
CA TRP A 152 16.27 11.53 -1.05
C TRP A 152 15.14 11.89 -0.07
N THR A 153 14.42 12.99 -0.37
CA THR A 153 13.32 13.50 0.47
C THR A 153 11.97 12.93 0.03
N THR A 154 10.95 13.10 0.86
CA THR A 154 9.58 12.66 0.56
C THR A 154 9.01 13.29 -0.72
N ASP A 155 9.37 14.55 -1.01
CA ASP A 155 8.95 15.25 -2.23
C ASP A 155 9.54 14.59 -3.49
N ASN A 156 10.82 14.21 -3.42
CA ASN A 156 11.47 13.46 -4.49
C ASN A 156 10.81 12.09 -4.68
N LEU A 157 10.46 11.41 -3.58
CA LEU A 157 9.82 10.10 -3.64
C LEU A 157 8.39 10.16 -4.17
N GLN A 158 7.60 11.17 -3.81
CA GLN A 158 6.28 11.35 -4.40
C GLN A 158 6.38 11.61 -5.89
N GLN A 159 7.35 12.42 -6.33
CA GLN A 159 7.55 12.69 -7.75
C GLN A 159 7.98 11.44 -8.54
N GLU A 160 8.92 10.65 -8.03
CA GLU A 160 9.36 9.40 -8.64
C GLU A 160 8.28 8.31 -8.57
N TYR A 161 7.50 8.28 -7.49
CA TYR A 161 6.35 7.37 -7.35
C TYR A 161 5.23 7.74 -8.34
N HIS A 162 4.94 9.03 -8.54
CA HIS A 162 4.01 9.46 -9.59
C HIS A 162 4.51 9.10 -10.98
N GLN A 163 5.81 9.23 -11.25
CA GLN A 163 6.40 8.75 -12.50
C GLN A 163 6.33 7.22 -12.65
N ALA A 164 6.43 6.48 -11.55
CA ALA A 164 6.28 5.03 -11.53
C ALA A 164 4.82 4.56 -11.59
N GLU A 165 3.85 5.32 -11.07
CA GLU A 165 2.42 5.08 -11.26
C GLU A 165 2.01 5.30 -12.72
N ASP A 166 2.64 6.27 -13.39
CA ASP A 166 2.51 6.49 -14.83
C ASP A 166 3.29 5.45 -15.66
N ALA A 167 4.09 4.57 -15.03
CA ALA A 167 4.77 3.48 -15.73
C ALA A 167 3.74 2.44 -16.21
N ARG A 168 3.44 2.51 -17.49
CA ARG A 168 2.54 1.59 -18.18
C ARG A 168 3.16 0.19 -18.17
N SER A 169 2.46 -0.75 -17.55
CA SER A 169 2.91 -2.13 -17.39
C SER A 169 2.07 -3.05 -18.27
N PRO A 170 2.46 -3.27 -19.54
CA PRO A 170 1.75 -4.19 -20.43
C PRO A 170 1.83 -5.63 -19.93
N LEU A 171 0.79 -6.41 -20.18
CA LEU A 171 0.75 -7.84 -19.88
C LEU A 171 1.44 -8.60 -21.01
N VAL A 172 2.57 -9.22 -20.69
CA VAL A 172 3.36 -10.05 -21.61
C VAL A 172 3.03 -11.52 -21.36
N LEU A 173 2.90 -12.28 -22.44
CA LEU A 173 2.68 -13.72 -22.46
C LEU A 173 3.96 -14.40 -22.94
N ASP A 174 4.42 -15.35 -22.13
CA ASP A 174 5.38 -16.38 -22.52
C ASP A 174 4.70 -17.30 -23.56
N LEU A 175 5.26 -17.38 -24.76
CA LEU A 175 4.69 -18.16 -25.87
C LEU A 175 5.42 -19.47 -26.14
N ASP A 176 6.62 -19.69 -25.62
CA ASP A 176 7.44 -20.86 -25.89
C ASP A 176 7.76 -21.72 -24.65
N GLY A 177 7.41 -21.22 -23.47
CA GLY A 177 7.40 -21.91 -22.19
C GLY A 177 8.72 -21.85 -21.42
N ASP A 178 9.60 -20.90 -21.72
CA ASP A 178 10.90 -20.76 -21.04
C ASP A 178 11.00 -19.58 -20.06
N GLY A 179 9.96 -18.75 -20.00
CA GLY A 179 9.87 -17.57 -19.15
C GLY A 179 9.40 -16.36 -19.95
N VAL A 180 9.29 -15.20 -19.29
CA VAL A 180 9.06 -13.93 -19.99
C VAL A 180 10.41 -13.24 -20.18
N GLU A 181 10.70 -12.87 -21.41
CA GLU A 181 11.89 -12.18 -21.87
C GLU A 181 11.56 -10.78 -22.42
N THR A 182 12.50 -9.85 -22.25
CA THR A 182 12.32 -8.45 -22.67
C THR A 182 13.58 -7.93 -23.34
N VAL A 183 13.38 -7.02 -24.30
CA VAL A 183 14.44 -6.25 -24.91
C VAL A 183 14.48 -4.84 -24.33
N GLY A 184 15.71 -4.31 -24.17
CA GLY A 184 15.93 -2.96 -23.69
C GLY A 184 15.66 -1.90 -24.76
N MET A 185 15.74 -0.63 -24.35
CA MET A 185 15.60 0.54 -25.21
C MET A 185 16.67 0.61 -26.32
N ASP A 186 17.76 -0.14 -26.19
CA ASP A 186 18.84 -0.22 -27.18
C ASP A 186 18.40 -0.83 -28.52
N VAL A 187 17.29 -1.56 -28.54
CA VAL A 187 16.69 -2.13 -29.76
C VAL A 187 15.92 -1.08 -30.58
N GLY A 188 15.67 0.11 -30.04
CA GLY A 188 15.14 1.23 -30.81
C GLY A 188 13.63 1.20 -31.06
N ILE A 189 12.87 0.44 -30.28
CA ILE A 189 11.41 0.34 -30.41
C ILE A 189 10.76 1.60 -29.84
N HIS A 190 9.90 2.24 -30.63
CA HIS A 190 9.15 3.43 -30.22
C HIS A 190 7.66 3.12 -30.18
N PHE A 191 6.98 3.48 -29.10
CA PHE A 191 5.55 3.26 -28.93
C PHE A 191 4.95 4.36 -28.04
N ASP A 192 3.74 4.81 -28.36
CA ASP A 192 3.03 5.84 -27.60
C ASP A 192 2.32 5.15 -26.42
N HIS A 193 2.99 5.09 -25.27
CA HIS A 193 2.50 4.33 -24.13
C HIS A 193 1.35 5.02 -23.38
N ASP A 194 1.24 6.34 -23.46
CA ASP A 194 0.24 7.11 -22.72
C ASP A 194 -0.89 7.66 -23.61
N GLY A 195 -0.81 7.49 -24.92
CA GLY A 195 -1.78 7.95 -25.91
C GLY A 195 -1.74 9.46 -26.15
N ASN A 196 -0.61 10.12 -25.86
CA ASN A 196 -0.48 11.57 -26.00
C ASN A 196 -0.18 12.03 -27.45
N GLY A 197 0.02 11.09 -28.38
CA GLY A 197 0.34 11.33 -29.78
C GLY A 197 1.84 11.40 -30.09
N PHE A 198 2.71 11.07 -29.13
CA PHE A 198 4.16 11.00 -29.27
C PHE A 198 4.64 9.60 -28.91
N SER A 199 5.33 8.91 -29.83
CA SER A 199 5.90 7.58 -29.55
C SER A 199 7.26 7.70 -28.87
N GLU A 200 7.35 7.30 -27.61
CA GLU A 200 8.60 7.28 -26.85
C GLU A 200 9.43 6.03 -27.13
N LEU A 201 10.76 6.15 -27.01
CA LEU A 201 11.65 5.01 -27.01
C LEU A 201 11.40 4.14 -25.76
N SER A 202 11.14 2.86 -25.95
CA SER A 202 10.73 1.96 -24.86
C SER A 202 11.38 0.59 -24.94
N GLY A 203 11.36 -0.12 -23.82
CA GLY A 203 11.62 -1.56 -23.78
C GLY A 203 10.40 -2.34 -24.29
N TRP A 204 10.62 -3.55 -24.77
CA TRP A 204 9.55 -4.34 -25.40
C TRP A 204 9.65 -5.83 -25.02
N ALA A 205 8.61 -6.60 -25.34
CA ALA A 205 8.68 -8.06 -25.27
C ALA A 205 9.74 -8.57 -26.27
N ALA A 206 10.46 -9.63 -25.89
CA ALA A 206 11.36 -10.31 -26.81
C ALA A 206 10.57 -10.97 -27.96
N PRO A 207 11.20 -11.27 -29.11
CA PRO A 207 10.50 -11.76 -30.30
C PRO A 207 9.78 -13.10 -30.15
N ASP A 208 10.19 -13.90 -29.17
CA ASP A 208 9.61 -15.16 -28.71
C ASP A 208 8.36 -14.96 -27.87
N ASP A 209 8.17 -13.76 -27.29
CA ASP A 209 7.06 -13.42 -26.41
C ASP A 209 6.05 -12.47 -27.06
N GLY A 210 4.86 -12.39 -26.45
CA GLY A 210 3.75 -11.58 -26.96
C GLY A 210 3.24 -10.56 -25.96
N ILE A 211 3.05 -9.31 -26.38
CA ILE A 211 2.23 -8.35 -25.63
C ILE A 211 0.76 -8.62 -25.92
N LEU A 212 -0.06 -8.72 -24.88
CA LEU A 212 -1.50 -8.85 -25.03
C LEU A 212 -2.10 -7.49 -25.43
N VAL A 213 -2.83 -7.48 -26.55
CA VAL A 213 -3.39 -6.26 -27.16
C VAL A 213 -4.87 -6.43 -27.51
N TRP A 214 -5.60 -5.33 -27.52
CA TRP A 214 -6.97 -5.24 -28.04
C TRP A 214 -7.10 -3.93 -28.81
N ASP A 215 -7.24 -4.05 -30.13
CA ASP A 215 -7.64 -2.98 -31.03
C ASP A 215 -9.06 -2.51 -30.63
N LYS A 216 -9.11 -1.41 -29.89
CA LYS A 216 -10.35 -0.90 -29.28
C LYS A 216 -11.14 -0.03 -30.24
N ASN A 217 -10.43 0.69 -31.11
CA ASN A 217 -11.03 1.62 -32.06
C ASN A 217 -11.40 0.93 -33.40
N ASN A 218 -10.96 -0.33 -33.57
CA ASN A 218 -11.20 -1.22 -34.68
C ASN A 218 -10.64 -0.70 -36.01
N ASP A 219 -9.48 -0.03 -35.97
CA ASP A 219 -8.79 0.54 -37.13
C ASP A 219 -7.73 -0.39 -37.77
N GLY A 220 -7.45 -1.53 -37.12
CA GLY A 220 -6.51 -2.54 -37.59
C GLY A 220 -5.05 -2.26 -37.23
N ALA A 221 -4.77 -1.25 -36.41
CA ALA A 221 -3.47 -0.97 -35.83
C ALA A 221 -3.51 -1.12 -34.30
N ILE A 222 -2.33 -1.29 -33.69
CA ILE A 222 -2.13 -1.12 -32.25
C ILE A 222 -1.12 0.02 -32.14
N ASP A 223 -1.61 1.22 -31.87
CA ASP A 223 -0.81 2.44 -32.02
C ASP A 223 -0.59 3.20 -30.70
N THR A 224 -1.40 2.89 -29.67
CA THR A 224 -1.30 3.54 -28.36
C THR A 224 -1.44 2.55 -27.20
N GLY A 225 -0.94 2.95 -26.03
CA GLY A 225 -1.05 2.19 -24.79
C GLY A 225 -2.49 1.92 -24.34
N ASN A 226 -3.47 2.64 -24.89
CA ASN A 226 -4.89 2.39 -24.66
C ASN A 226 -5.34 1.01 -25.16
N GLU A 227 -4.59 0.43 -26.09
CA GLU A 227 -4.85 -0.84 -26.76
C GLU A 227 -3.99 -1.98 -26.20
N LEU A 228 -3.17 -1.71 -25.19
CA LEU A 228 -2.43 -2.72 -24.45
C LEU A 228 -3.21 -3.15 -23.19
N PHE A 229 -3.15 -4.45 -22.86
CA PHE A 229 -3.64 -4.93 -21.57
C PHE A 229 -2.61 -4.62 -20.47
N GLY A 230 -3.04 -4.10 -19.32
CA GLY A 230 -2.14 -3.68 -18.24
C GLY A 230 -2.80 -2.90 -17.11
N ASN A 231 -2.00 -2.25 -16.27
CA ASN A 231 -2.45 -1.37 -15.16
C ASN A 231 -3.18 -0.08 -15.63
N SER A 232 -3.28 0.14 -16.94
CA SER A 232 -3.89 1.31 -17.56
C SER A 232 -5.02 0.96 -18.53
N SER A 233 -5.44 -0.30 -18.60
CA SER A 233 -6.56 -0.69 -19.44
C SER A 233 -7.86 -0.11 -18.87
N VAL A 234 -8.45 0.84 -19.60
CA VAL A 234 -9.82 1.31 -19.37
C VAL A 234 -10.76 0.11 -19.54
N LEU A 235 -11.48 -0.25 -18.48
CA LEU A 235 -12.55 -1.24 -18.48
C LEU A 235 -13.74 -0.72 -19.31
N LEU A 236 -14.63 -1.63 -19.72
CA LEU A 236 -15.84 -1.33 -20.53
C LEU A 236 -16.80 -0.27 -19.93
N ASP A 237 -16.53 0.21 -18.71
CA ASP A 237 -17.29 1.19 -17.94
C ASP A 237 -16.52 2.50 -17.65
N GLU A 238 -15.46 2.81 -18.42
CA GLU A 238 -14.63 4.02 -18.30
C GLU A 238 -13.80 4.11 -17.00
N GLN A 239 -13.67 3.02 -16.22
CA GLN A 239 -12.79 2.98 -15.04
C GLN A 239 -11.43 2.34 -15.36
N LEU A 240 -10.35 2.88 -14.79
CA LEU A 240 -9.00 2.31 -14.86
C LEU A 240 -8.94 0.99 -14.08
N ALA A 241 -8.36 -0.06 -14.68
CA ALA A 241 -8.14 -1.33 -13.98
C ALA A 241 -7.09 -1.19 -12.86
N ALA A 242 -7.41 -1.61 -11.64
CA ALA A 242 -6.51 -1.54 -10.48
C ALA A 242 -5.17 -2.31 -10.66
N ASN A 243 -5.13 -3.29 -11.56
CA ASN A 243 -3.93 -3.88 -12.18
C ASN A 243 -4.33 -4.78 -13.38
N GLY A 244 -3.35 -5.25 -14.17
CA GLY A 244 -3.59 -6.07 -15.37
C GLY A 244 -4.28 -7.42 -15.13
N PHE A 245 -4.20 -7.99 -13.91
CA PHE A 245 -4.86 -9.26 -13.56
C PHE A 245 -6.36 -9.10 -13.28
N TRP A 246 -6.83 -7.93 -12.84
CA TRP A 246 -8.26 -7.68 -12.64
C TRP A 246 -9.06 -7.66 -13.96
N HIS A 247 -8.41 -7.34 -15.08
CA HIS A 247 -9.04 -7.26 -16.39
C HIS A 247 -9.44 -8.64 -16.95
N CYS A 248 -8.64 -9.69 -16.69
CA CYS A 248 -8.91 -11.05 -17.19
C CYS A 248 -10.13 -11.73 -16.55
N ARG A 249 -10.73 -11.16 -15.48
CA ARG A 249 -11.87 -11.78 -14.79
C ARG A 249 -13.22 -11.53 -15.50
N ASN A 250 -13.31 -10.54 -16.38
CA ASN A 250 -14.55 -10.16 -17.09
C ASN A 250 -14.55 -10.45 -18.60
N LEU A 251 -13.48 -11.04 -19.15
CA LEU A 251 -13.42 -11.42 -20.56
C LEU A 251 -13.64 -12.92 -20.72
N THR A 252 -14.71 -13.29 -21.42
CA THR A 252 -14.86 -14.65 -21.94
C THR A 252 -13.95 -14.76 -23.16
N VAL A 253 -12.80 -15.42 -23.03
CA VAL A 253 -11.90 -15.71 -24.15
C VAL A 253 -12.36 -17.02 -24.80
N THR A 254 -13.09 -16.94 -25.91
CA THR A 254 -13.30 -18.09 -26.80
C THR A 254 -12.19 -18.11 -27.85
N ALA A 255 -11.31 -19.11 -27.76
CA ALA A 255 -10.34 -19.39 -28.81
C ALA A 255 -11.08 -19.88 -30.07
N ALA A 256 -10.89 -19.21 -31.20
CA ALA A 256 -11.30 -19.70 -32.51
C ALA A 256 -10.03 -20.11 -33.27
N GLU A 257 -9.85 -21.42 -33.42
CA GLU A 257 -8.82 -22.01 -34.27
C GLU A 257 -9.16 -21.77 -35.76
N ARG A 258 -8.14 -21.57 -36.58
CA ARG A 258 -8.15 -21.97 -37.99
C ARG A 258 -7.00 -22.91 -38.25
#